data_AF-A0A653CF20-F1
#
_entry.id   AF-A0A653CF20-F1
#
_cell.length_a   1.000
_cell.length_b   1.000
_cell.length_c   1.000
_cell.angle_alpha   90.00
_cell.angle_beta   90.00
_cell.angle_gamma   90.00
#
_symmetry.space_group_name_H-M   'P 1'
#
loop_
_entity.id
_entity.type
_entity.pdbx_description
1 polymer ?
#
loop_
_entity_poly.entity_id
_entity_poly.type
_entity_poly.pdbx_seq_one_letter_code
_entity_poly.pdbx_strand_id
1 'polypeptide(L)'
;MVNEKVTMLRYRGSKFSSVKKLDIFPKVEEPFKETSPVGGTFSIISFLLILWLVYSEVNYYLNSRFIFKFTPDVALDEKLKINVDITVAMPCYFLGADILDSTNQNTFNFGNLDEEDTWFELAPNQQMHFDNKRHFNSYLREEYHAVKDLLWRSRFSTQFGELPPRNDKPNRPHDACRLYGSFVLNKVAGNFHITAGKSLQLPRGHIHINAFMSERDYNFSHRINKFSFGDPSHGIVHPLEGDEVISSFGRTLYNYFIEVVPTDVNTFLSSTNTYQYSVKALARPIDHDKGSHGIPGLFFKYDVSALRVTVKQERDHLGVFLARLCSIVGGVYVCSGRQYIFITIMSQKHNYRDLSIVKIDSIDSYLKQ
;
A
#
# COMPACT_ATOMS: atom_id res chain seq x y z
N MET A 1 -12.02 74.27 54.45
CA MET A 1 -12.75 73.97 53.19
C MET A 1 -12.17 72.68 52.64
N VAL A 2 -13.00 71.65 52.56
CA VAL A 2 -12.63 70.24 52.30
C VAL A 2 -12.29 70.07 50.82
N ASN A 3 -11.20 69.36 50.53
CA ASN A 3 -10.75 69.04 49.17
C ASN A 3 -11.25 67.62 48.84
N GLU A 4 -12.27 67.52 47.99
CA GLU A 4 -12.91 66.26 47.60
C GLU A 4 -12.15 65.63 46.42
N LYS A 5 -11.48 64.50 46.66
CA LYS A 5 -10.82 63.71 45.59
C LYS A 5 -11.86 62.84 44.89
N VAL A 6 -12.21 63.20 43.67
CA VAL A 6 -12.98 62.35 42.75
C VAL A 6 -12.05 61.26 42.18
N THR A 7 -12.27 60.00 42.56
CA THR A 7 -11.62 58.83 41.94
C THR A 7 -12.52 58.27 40.83
N MET A 8 -12.13 58.50 39.57
CA MET A 8 -12.74 57.83 38.42
C MET A 8 -12.38 56.35 38.39
N LEU A 9 -13.36 55.46 38.57
CA LEU A 9 -13.21 54.03 38.30
C LEU A 9 -13.33 53.78 36.79
N ARG A 10 -12.20 53.40 36.19
CA ARG A 10 -12.06 53.07 34.76
C ARG A 10 -12.74 51.71 34.48
N TYR A 11 -13.93 51.71 33.89
CA TYR A 11 -14.62 50.50 33.44
C TYR A 11 -13.87 49.86 32.26
N ARG A 12 -13.28 48.68 32.48
CA ARG A 12 -12.58 47.91 31.44
C ARG A 12 -13.56 46.93 30.80
N GLY A 13 -14.20 47.35 29.71
CA GLY A 13 -15.16 46.54 28.96
C GLY A 13 -14.56 45.20 28.50
N SER A 14 -15.18 44.10 28.94
CA SER A 14 -14.87 42.75 28.48
C SER A 14 -15.45 42.52 27.08
N LYS A 15 -14.59 42.12 26.12
CA LYS A 15 -14.92 41.85 24.70
C LYS A 15 -15.73 40.54 24.48
N PHE A 16 -16.58 40.13 25.43
CA PHE A 16 -17.41 38.91 25.32
C PHE A 16 -18.93 39.19 25.35
N SER A 17 -19.37 40.42 25.12
CA SER A 17 -20.81 40.79 25.15
C SER A 17 -21.66 40.08 24.09
N SER A 18 -21.07 39.64 22.96
CA SER A 18 -21.78 38.84 21.95
C SER A 18 -22.11 37.43 22.42
N VAL A 19 -21.31 36.84 23.32
CA VAL A 19 -21.54 35.47 23.80
C VAL A 19 -22.66 35.43 24.86
N LYS A 20 -22.87 36.54 25.59
CA LYS A 20 -23.98 36.67 26.54
C LYS A 20 -25.37 36.71 25.89
N LYS A 21 -25.46 36.95 24.57
CA LYS A 21 -26.72 37.01 23.82
C LYS A 21 -27.19 35.64 23.28
N LEU A 22 -26.35 34.60 23.36
CA LEU A 22 -26.68 33.24 22.94
C LEU A 22 -27.10 32.33 24.11
N ASP A 23 -27.29 32.92 25.29
CA ASP A 23 -27.63 32.22 26.53
C ASP A 23 -29.17 32.20 26.68
N ILE A 24 -29.81 31.12 26.20
CA ILE A 24 -31.29 30.96 26.15
C ILE A 24 -31.89 30.61 27.52
N PHE A 25 -31.06 30.39 28.55
CA PHE A 25 -31.52 29.92 29.86
C PHE A 25 -31.58 31.05 30.90
N PRO A 26 -32.67 31.12 31.71
CA PRO A 26 -32.75 32.06 32.82
C PRO A 26 -31.64 31.77 33.84
N LYS A 27 -30.87 32.80 34.20
CA LYS A 27 -29.77 32.67 35.17
C LYS A 27 -30.34 32.55 36.57
N VAL A 28 -30.00 31.44 37.22
CA VAL A 28 -30.33 31.21 38.63
C VAL A 28 -29.58 32.22 39.51
N GLU A 29 -30.23 32.68 40.57
CA GLU A 29 -29.70 33.63 41.55
C GLU A 29 -28.37 33.13 42.17
N GLU A 30 -27.42 34.04 42.38
CA GLU A 30 -26.05 33.73 42.83
C GLU A 30 -25.90 32.91 44.13
N PRO A 31 -26.79 32.95 45.15
CA PRO A 31 -26.62 32.14 46.35
C PRO A 31 -26.81 30.63 46.13
N PHE A 32 -27.36 30.20 44.98
CA PHE A 32 -27.53 28.78 44.63
C PHE A 32 -26.42 28.25 43.72
N LYS A 33 -25.37 29.06 43.48
CA LYS A 33 -24.30 28.76 42.53
C LYS A 33 -22.99 28.43 43.23
N GLU A 34 -22.82 27.17 43.58
CA GLU A 34 -21.54 26.61 44.06
C GLU A 34 -20.51 26.61 42.91
N THR A 35 -19.66 27.64 42.81
CA THR A 35 -18.57 27.67 41.82
C THR A 35 -17.29 27.11 42.43
N SER A 36 -16.87 25.91 42.02
CA SER A 36 -15.55 25.39 42.38
C SER A 36 -14.53 25.66 41.26
N PRO A 37 -13.35 26.26 41.57
CA PRO A 37 -12.30 26.50 40.57
C PRO A 37 -11.74 25.19 40.00
N VAL A 38 -11.86 24.09 40.75
CA VAL A 38 -11.47 22.75 40.32
C VAL A 38 -12.46 22.17 39.30
N GLY A 39 -13.76 22.41 39.45
CA GLY A 39 -14.76 21.92 38.49
C GLY A 39 -14.60 22.54 37.10
N GLY A 40 -14.28 23.84 37.03
CA GLY A 40 -14.11 24.57 35.77
C GLY A 40 -12.94 24.06 34.92
N THR A 41 -11.81 23.68 35.54
CA THR A 41 -10.66 23.13 34.79
C THR A 41 -10.95 21.74 34.23
N PHE A 42 -11.63 20.87 34.98
CA PHE A 42 -12.06 19.56 34.48
C PHE A 42 -13.06 19.65 33.32
N SER A 43 -13.98 20.62 33.34
CA SER A 43 -14.89 20.86 32.22
C SER A 43 -14.15 21.28 30.94
N ILE A 44 -13.13 22.14 31.05
CA ILE A 44 -12.31 22.56 29.90
C ILE A 44 -11.53 21.38 29.32
N ILE A 45 -10.89 20.58 30.17
CA ILE A 45 -10.14 19.39 29.74
C ILE A 45 -11.07 18.38 29.07
N SER A 46 -12.23 18.13 29.66
CA SER A 46 -13.24 17.20 29.10
C SER A 46 -13.76 17.68 27.76
N PHE A 47 -13.99 18.98 27.60
CA PHE A 47 -14.41 19.56 26.33
C PHE A 47 -13.34 19.41 25.23
N LEU A 48 -12.07 19.70 25.54
CA LEU A 48 -10.98 19.51 24.59
C LEU A 48 -10.83 18.03 24.19
N LEU A 49 -11.00 17.12 25.14
CA LEU A 49 -10.95 15.68 24.89
C LEU A 49 -12.11 15.21 24.01
N ILE A 50 -13.34 15.69 24.25
CA ILE A 50 -14.49 15.40 23.37
C ILE A 50 -14.22 15.92 21.96
N LEU A 51 -13.73 17.15 21.82
CA LEU A 51 -13.45 17.74 20.50
C LEU A 51 -12.40 16.92 19.75
N TRP A 52 -11.33 16.49 20.44
CA TRP A 52 -10.31 15.63 19.85
C TRP A 52 -10.85 14.26 19.44
N LEU A 53 -11.65 13.60 20.28
CA LEU A 53 -12.24 12.29 19.96
C LEU A 53 -13.26 12.38 18.81
N VAL A 54 -14.10 13.42 18.80
CA VAL A 54 -15.04 13.68 17.70
C VAL A 54 -14.27 13.95 16.41
N TYR A 55 -13.22 14.77 16.45
CA TYR A 55 -12.37 15.01 15.28
C TYR A 55 -11.74 13.70 14.77
N SER A 56 -11.23 12.86 15.67
CA SER A 56 -10.67 11.55 15.33
C SER A 56 -11.72 10.63 14.70
N GLU A 57 -12.94 10.57 15.24
CA GLU A 57 -14.01 9.72 14.71
C GLU A 57 -14.53 10.23 13.36
N VAL A 58 -14.63 11.54 13.18
CA VAL A 58 -14.97 12.16 11.88
C VAL A 58 -13.91 11.81 10.85
N ASN A 59 -12.62 11.93 11.19
CA ASN A 59 -11.55 11.55 10.29
C ASN A 59 -11.59 10.04 9.99
N TYR A 60 -11.85 9.19 10.98
CA TYR A 60 -12.03 7.76 10.79
C TYR A 60 -13.19 7.45 9.83
N TYR A 61 -14.33 8.09 10.01
CA TYR A 61 -15.53 7.92 9.17
C TYR A 61 -15.31 8.37 7.71
N LEU A 62 -14.61 9.48 7.50
CA LEU A 62 -14.31 10.00 6.16
C LEU A 62 -13.33 9.10 5.40
N ASN A 63 -12.43 8.42 6.12
CA ASN A 63 -11.50 7.46 5.54
C ASN A 63 -12.21 6.14 5.18
N SER A 64 -12.04 5.67 3.94
CA SER A 64 -12.55 4.36 3.53
C SER A 64 -11.56 3.25 3.88
N ARG A 65 -12.08 2.06 4.20
CA ARG A 65 -11.26 0.86 4.43
C ARG A 65 -11.42 -0.13 3.28
N PHE A 66 -10.36 -0.88 2.97
CA PHE A 66 -10.38 -1.97 2.01
C PHE A 66 -10.46 -3.30 2.74
N ILE A 67 -11.39 -4.16 2.35
CA ILE A 67 -11.56 -5.50 2.90
C ILE A 67 -11.23 -6.51 1.81
N PHE A 68 -10.34 -7.45 2.16
CA PHE A 68 -9.90 -8.54 1.29
C PHE A 68 -10.65 -9.80 1.69
N LYS A 69 -11.42 -10.37 0.76
CA LYS A 69 -12.14 -11.63 0.95
C LYS A 69 -11.58 -12.67 -0.01
N PHE A 70 -11.26 -13.84 0.52
CA PHE A 70 -10.79 -14.98 -0.29
C PHE A 70 -11.98 -15.88 -0.57
N THR A 71 -12.23 -16.14 -1.84
CA THR A 71 -13.32 -17.00 -2.33
C THR A 71 -12.76 -18.01 -3.32
N PRO A 72 -13.36 -19.20 -3.49
CA PRO A 72 -12.99 -20.11 -4.56
C PRO A 72 -13.19 -19.45 -5.93
N ASP A 73 -12.26 -19.68 -6.85
CA ASP A 73 -12.38 -19.22 -8.23
C ASP A 73 -13.29 -20.16 -9.03
N VAL A 74 -14.44 -19.64 -9.48
CA VAL A 74 -15.43 -20.41 -10.26
C VAL A 74 -15.39 -20.07 -11.76
N ALA A 75 -14.72 -19.00 -12.17
CA ALA A 75 -14.71 -18.57 -13.56
C ALA A 75 -13.44 -19.07 -14.26
N LEU A 76 -13.48 -20.35 -14.64
CA LEU A 76 -12.38 -21.04 -15.33
C LEU A 76 -12.29 -20.68 -16.82
N ASP A 77 -13.41 -20.26 -17.42
CA ASP A 77 -13.50 -19.92 -18.85
C ASP A 77 -13.00 -18.51 -19.20
N GLU A 78 -12.61 -17.72 -18.19
CA GLU A 78 -12.04 -16.39 -18.39
C GLU A 78 -10.73 -16.46 -19.17
N LYS A 79 -10.45 -15.44 -19.97
CA LYS A 79 -9.16 -15.31 -20.65
C LYS A 79 -8.18 -14.56 -19.77
N LEU A 80 -6.92 -14.99 -19.81
CA LEU A 80 -5.82 -14.39 -19.08
C LEU A 80 -4.99 -13.54 -20.04
N LYS A 81 -5.05 -12.21 -19.86
CA LYS A 81 -4.17 -11.28 -20.57
C LYS A 81 -2.84 -11.20 -19.84
N ILE A 82 -1.74 -11.34 -20.56
CA ILE A 82 -0.38 -11.20 -20.02
C ILE A 82 0.29 -10.04 -20.75
N ASN A 83 0.82 -9.08 -19.99
CA ASN A 83 1.54 -7.92 -20.52
C ASN A 83 3.03 -8.10 -20.23
N VAL A 84 3.85 -8.00 -21.26
CA VAL A 84 5.29 -8.26 -21.19
C VAL A 84 6.05 -7.06 -21.78
N ASP A 85 7.12 -6.64 -21.12
CA ASP A 85 8.19 -5.77 -21.64
C ASP A 85 9.50 -6.21 -20.98
N ILE A 86 10.28 -7.00 -21.71
CA ILE A 86 11.54 -7.59 -21.24
C ILE A 86 12.63 -7.26 -22.25
N THR A 87 13.79 -6.81 -21.76
CA THR A 87 14.97 -6.61 -22.58
C THR A 87 16.01 -7.68 -22.26
N VAL A 88 16.52 -8.38 -23.27
CA VAL A 88 17.56 -9.43 -23.12
C VAL A 88 18.82 -8.97 -23.85
N ALA A 89 20.00 -9.18 -23.26
CA ALA A 89 21.31 -8.77 -23.78
C ALA A 89 21.83 -9.65 -24.94
N MET A 90 20.95 -9.90 -25.91
CA MET A 90 21.27 -10.57 -27.18
C MET A 90 20.49 -9.90 -28.32
N PRO A 91 21.04 -9.84 -29.54
CA PRO A 91 20.31 -9.32 -30.72
C PRO A 91 19.02 -10.10 -31.03
N CYS A 92 17.99 -9.43 -31.56
CA CYS A 92 16.69 -10.08 -31.78
C CYS A 92 16.75 -11.23 -32.78
N TYR A 93 17.67 -11.19 -33.75
CA TYR A 93 17.85 -12.28 -34.71
C TYR A 93 18.22 -13.63 -34.06
N PHE A 94 18.92 -13.60 -32.91
CA PHE A 94 19.33 -14.80 -32.16
C PHE A 94 18.34 -15.19 -31.06
N LEU A 95 17.21 -14.52 -30.95
CA LEU A 95 16.26 -14.66 -29.86
C LEU A 95 14.90 -15.08 -30.38
N GLY A 96 14.28 -16.06 -29.72
CA GLY A 96 12.91 -16.47 -29.98
C GLY A 96 12.11 -16.52 -28.69
N ALA A 97 10.97 -15.83 -28.67
CA ALA A 97 9.98 -15.95 -27.60
C ALA A 97 8.84 -16.86 -28.06
N ASP A 98 8.38 -17.74 -27.18
CA ASP A 98 7.22 -18.60 -27.45
C ASP A 98 6.46 -18.86 -26.15
N ILE A 99 5.20 -19.28 -26.27
CA ILE A 99 4.35 -19.59 -25.14
C ILE A 99 3.52 -20.83 -25.36
N LEU A 100 3.65 -21.77 -24.42
CA LEU A 100 2.97 -23.04 -24.44
C LEU A 100 2.09 -23.16 -23.19
N ASP A 101 0.79 -23.31 -23.40
CA ASP A 101 -0.16 -23.58 -22.32
C ASP A 101 -0.29 -25.09 -22.06
N SER A 102 -0.91 -25.47 -20.95
CA SER A 102 -1.16 -26.88 -20.61
C SER A 102 -2.05 -27.62 -21.61
N THR A 103 -2.80 -26.89 -22.44
CA THR A 103 -3.62 -27.47 -23.52
C THR A 103 -2.78 -27.85 -24.75
N ASN A 104 -1.49 -27.53 -24.75
CA ASN A 104 -0.56 -27.72 -25.87
C ASN A 104 -1.09 -27.14 -27.20
N GLN A 105 -1.91 -26.09 -27.11
CA GLN A 105 -2.37 -25.38 -28.29
C GLN A 105 -1.34 -24.30 -28.65
N ASN A 106 -1.00 -24.20 -29.93
CA ASN A 106 -0.15 -23.11 -30.39
C ASN A 106 -0.94 -21.80 -30.26
N THR A 107 -0.48 -20.95 -29.36
CA THR A 107 -1.16 -19.73 -28.90
C THR A 107 -0.98 -18.55 -29.85
N PHE A 108 -0.39 -18.75 -31.04
CA PHE A 108 -0.08 -17.69 -32.01
C PHE A 108 -1.32 -16.90 -32.48
N ASN A 109 -2.53 -17.46 -32.31
CA ASN A 109 -3.79 -16.77 -32.61
C ASN A 109 -4.24 -15.76 -31.52
N PHE A 110 -3.49 -15.60 -30.43
CA PHE A 110 -3.88 -14.81 -29.26
C PHE A 110 -3.12 -13.48 -29.07
N GLY A 111 -2.26 -13.12 -30.03
CA GLY A 111 -1.51 -11.85 -30.08
C GLY A 111 -0.02 -12.07 -30.40
N ASN A 112 0.59 -11.13 -31.14
CA ASN A 112 2.02 -11.15 -31.43
C ASN A 112 2.78 -10.30 -30.41
N LEU A 113 3.99 -10.76 -30.06
CA LEU A 113 4.96 -10.00 -29.29
C LEU A 113 5.83 -9.22 -30.28
N ASP A 114 5.97 -7.91 -30.08
CA ASP A 114 6.83 -7.08 -30.91
C ASP A 114 8.28 -7.20 -30.42
N GLU A 115 9.20 -7.33 -31.38
CA GLU A 115 10.63 -7.39 -31.14
C GLU A 115 11.30 -6.10 -31.65
N GLU A 116 12.06 -5.43 -30.80
CA GLU A 116 12.81 -4.21 -31.13
C GLU A 116 14.29 -4.38 -30.79
N ASP A 117 15.16 -4.28 -31.79
CA ASP A 117 16.62 -4.26 -31.57
C ASP A 117 17.01 -2.99 -30.80
N THR A 118 17.78 -3.14 -29.73
CA THR A 118 18.14 -2.06 -28.82
C THR A 118 19.52 -2.27 -28.18
N TRP A 119 19.89 -1.37 -27.26
CA TRP A 119 21.09 -1.54 -26.43
C TRP A 119 20.74 -1.95 -25.02
N PHE A 120 21.51 -2.89 -24.46
CA PHE A 120 21.27 -3.37 -23.10
C PHE A 120 21.45 -2.25 -22.07
N GLU A 121 22.49 -1.45 -22.24
CA GLU A 121 22.79 -0.27 -21.42
C GLU A 121 21.73 0.82 -21.64
N LEU A 122 21.10 1.28 -20.55
CA LEU A 122 20.08 2.32 -20.60
C LEU A 122 20.69 3.71 -20.84
N ALA A 123 19.94 4.59 -21.51
CA ALA A 123 20.30 6.01 -21.56
C ALA A 123 20.11 6.65 -20.17
N PRO A 124 20.79 7.77 -19.85
CA PRO A 124 20.73 8.38 -18.52
C PRO A 124 19.31 8.68 -18.00
N ASN A 125 18.40 9.10 -18.90
CA ASN A 125 16.99 9.35 -18.57
C ASN A 125 16.22 8.06 -18.25
N GLN A 126 16.51 6.99 -18.99
CA GLN A 126 15.90 5.68 -18.77
C GLN A 126 16.46 5.00 -17.52
N GLN A 127 17.76 5.14 -17.27
CA GLN A 127 18.43 4.61 -16.09
C GLN A 127 17.81 5.20 -14.82
N MET A 128 17.67 6.53 -14.74
CA MET A 128 17.03 7.18 -13.58
C MET A 128 15.58 6.69 -13.37
N HIS A 129 14.81 6.53 -14.44
CA HIS A 129 13.45 6.00 -14.35
C HIS A 129 13.44 4.56 -13.82
N PHE A 130 14.33 3.71 -14.37
CA PHE A 130 14.44 2.31 -14.01
C PHE A 130 14.92 2.14 -12.56
N ASP A 131 15.92 2.91 -12.12
CA ASP A 131 16.45 2.86 -10.76
C ASP A 131 15.40 3.29 -9.73
N ASN A 132 14.60 4.32 -10.03
CA ASN A 132 13.49 4.71 -9.19
C ASN A 132 12.44 3.57 -9.08
N LYS A 133 12.12 2.93 -10.21
CA LYS A 133 11.19 1.79 -10.23
C LYS A 133 11.73 0.60 -9.44
N ARG A 134 13.01 0.27 -9.63
CA ARG A 134 13.72 -0.82 -8.94
C ARG A 134 13.78 -0.59 -7.44
N HIS A 135 14.21 0.59 -7.00
CA HIS A 135 14.31 0.94 -5.58
C HIS A 135 12.94 0.90 -4.90
N PHE A 136 11.92 1.41 -5.58
CA PHE A 136 10.55 1.38 -5.06
C PHE A 136 10.02 -0.05 -4.93
N ASN A 137 10.22 -0.90 -5.95
CA ASN A 137 9.71 -2.28 -5.91
C ASN A 137 10.50 -3.16 -4.92
N SER A 138 11.81 -2.94 -4.77
CA SER A 138 12.62 -3.64 -3.76
C SER A 138 12.16 -3.30 -2.34
N TYR A 139 11.87 -2.03 -2.06
CA TYR A 139 11.36 -1.57 -0.77
C TYR A 139 10.04 -2.27 -0.40
N LEU A 140 9.12 -2.39 -1.37
CA LEU A 140 7.84 -3.08 -1.16
C LEU A 140 7.99 -4.60 -0.96
N ARG A 141 9.00 -5.22 -1.56
CA ARG A 141 9.27 -6.65 -1.45
C ARG A 141 9.84 -7.02 -0.07
N GLU A 142 10.72 -6.20 0.49
CA GLU A 142 11.54 -6.56 1.66
C GLU A 142 10.95 -6.09 3.01
N GLU A 143 10.41 -4.87 3.09
CA GLU A 143 10.14 -4.28 4.41
C GLU A 143 8.68 -4.36 4.86
N TYR A 144 7.69 -4.46 3.94
CA TYR A 144 6.30 -4.26 4.34
C TYR A 144 5.25 -5.11 3.60
N HIS A 145 5.10 -6.37 4.01
CA HIS A 145 3.89 -7.15 3.67
C HIS A 145 2.59 -6.59 4.29
N ALA A 146 2.69 -5.63 5.22
CA ALA A 146 1.55 -4.98 5.89
C ALA A 146 1.11 -3.65 5.26
N VAL A 147 1.85 -3.08 4.29
CA VAL A 147 1.58 -1.76 3.69
C VAL A 147 0.50 -1.81 2.59
N LYS A 148 -0.12 -2.98 2.38
CA LYS A 148 -1.25 -3.15 1.47
C LYS A 148 -2.31 -2.06 1.67
N ASP A 149 -2.77 -1.81 2.90
CA ASP A 149 -3.88 -0.89 3.15
C ASP A 149 -3.52 0.57 2.80
N LEU A 150 -2.23 0.93 2.88
CA LEU A 150 -1.74 2.25 2.46
C LEU A 150 -1.71 2.36 0.93
N LEU A 151 -1.18 1.35 0.22
CA LEU A 151 -1.10 1.31 -1.25
C LEU A 151 -2.47 1.45 -1.91
N TRP A 152 -3.47 0.74 -1.37
CA TRP A 152 -4.85 0.82 -1.86
C TRP A 152 -5.50 2.18 -1.52
N ARG A 153 -5.17 2.80 -0.38
CA ARG A 153 -5.71 4.11 0.02
C ARG A 153 -5.14 5.28 -0.77
N SER A 154 -3.83 5.29 -1.03
CA SER A 154 -3.18 6.36 -1.79
C SER A 154 -3.50 6.32 -3.28
N ARG A 155 -4.30 5.34 -3.75
CA ARG A 155 -4.47 5.03 -5.18
C ARG A 155 -3.11 4.91 -5.86
N PHE A 156 -2.18 4.24 -5.18
CA PHE A 156 -0.86 4.01 -5.69
C PHE A 156 -0.97 3.04 -6.87
N SER A 157 -1.23 3.55 -8.07
CA SER A 157 -1.02 2.84 -9.31
C SER A 157 0.35 3.20 -9.82
N THR A 158 1.13 2.19 -10.24
CA THR A 158 2.15 2.28 -11.30
C THR A 158 2.59 3.71 -11.65
N GLN A 159 3.20 4.42 -10.69
CA GLN A 159 3.64 5.79 -10.92
C GLN A 159 4.79 5.81 -11.95
N PHE A 160 5.40 4.65 -12.14
CA PHE A 160 6.30 4.33 -13.22
C PHE A 160 5.46 3.82 -14.40
N GLY A 161 5.17 4.74 -15.34
CA GLY A 161 4.57 4.41 -16.63
C GLY A 161 5.49 3.55 -17.51
N GLU A 162 5.29 3.62 -18.82
CA GLU A 162 6.18 2.96 -19.77
C GLU A 162 7.58 3.59 -19.75
N LEU A 163 8.59 2.80 -20.13
CA LEU A 163 9.96 3.27 -20.21
C LEU A 163 10.02 4.47 -21.18
N PRO A 164 10.59 5.63 -20.77
CA PRO A 164 10.64 6.79 -21.63
C PRO A 164 11.47 6.51 -22.89
N PRO A 165 11.21 7.21 -24.00
CA PRO A 165 12.00 7.04 -25.20
C PRO A 165 13.48 7.37 -24.93
N ARG A 166 14.36 6.66 -25.63
CA ARG A 166 15.79 6.81 -25.47
C ARG A 166 16.25 8.16 -26.06
N ASN A 167 17.00 8.95 -25.28
CA ASN A 167 17.48 10.27 -25.72
C ASN A 167 18.80 10.21 -26.50
N ASP A 168 19.62 9.18 -26.28
CA ASP A 168 20.95 9.03 -26.88
C ASP A 168 20.99 7.76 -27.75
N LYS A 169 21.76 7.76 -28.85
CA LYS A 169 21.93 6.58 -29.72
C LYS A 169 23.43 6.25 -29.81
N PRO A 170 23.89 5.19 -29.12
CA PRO A 170 25.27 4.76 -29.19
C PRO A 170 25.71 4.45 -30.63
N ASN A 171 26.94 4.81 -30.97
CA ASN A 171 27.55 4.46 -32.27
C ASN A 171 28.14 3.04 -32.25
N ARG A 172 27.31 2.05 -31.91
CA ARG A 172 27.66 0.62 -31.89
C ARG A 172 26.43 -0.19 -32.35
N PRO A 173 26.61 -1.40 -32.92
CA PRO A 173 25.46 -2.25 -33.25
C PRO A 173 24.61 -2.54 -32.02
N HIS A 174 23.33 -2.86 -32.24
CA HIS A 174 22.42 -3.30 -31.19
C HIS A 174 22.93 -4.59 -30.56
N ASP A 175 22.97 -4.63 -29.22
CA ASP A 175 23.46 -5.76 -28.43
C ASP A 175 22.35 -6.37 -27.54
N ALA A 176 21.12 -5.90 -27.68
CA ALA A 176 19.97 -6.37 -26.94
C ALA A 176 18.70 -6.42 -27.80
N CYS A 177 17.72 -7.19 -27.33
CA CYS A 177 16.41 -7.31 -27.90
C CYS A 177 15.36 -6.97 -26.86
N ARG A 178 14.49 -6.01 -27.17
CA ARG A 178 13.32 -5.68 -26.37
C ARG A 178 12.12 -6.42 -26.93
N LEU A 179 11.51 -7.23 -26.08
CA LEU A 179 10.34 -8.03 -26.35
C LEU A 179 9.17 -7.41 -25.58
N TYR A 180 8.21 -6.80 -26.27
CA TYR A 180 7.10 -6.11 -25.63
C TYR A 180 5.77 -6.36 -26.33
N GLY A 181 4.68 -6.32 -25.56
CA GLY A 181 3.34 -6.55 -26.10
C GLY A 181 2.40 -7.14 -25.07
N SER A 182 1.25 -7.61 -25.55
CA SER A 182 0.24 -8.27 -24.70
C SER A 182 -0.46 -9.37 -25.47
N PHE A 183 -0.64 -10.51 -24.83
CA PHE A 183 -1.30 -11.67 -25.43
C PHE A 183 -2.38 -12.22 -24.49
N VAL A 184 -3.45 -12.79 -25.07
CA VAL A 184 -4.69 -13.15 -24.35
C VAL A 184 -4.94 -14.65 -24.43
N LEU A 185 -4.59 -15.37 -23.38
CA LEU A 185 -4.57 -16.84 -23.37
C LEU A 185 -5.76 -17.43 -22.62
N ASN A 186 -5.85 -18.75 -22.66
CA ASN A 186 -6.67 -19.49 -21.70
C ASN A 186 -6.11 -19.30 -20.28
N LYS A 187 -7.00 -19.17 -19.29
CA LYS A 187 -6.63 -19.10 -17.87
C LYS A 187 -6.31 -20.50 -17.34
N VAL A 188 -5.16 -21.00 -17.76
CA VAL A 188 -4.59 -22.29 -17.36
C VAL A 188 -3.09 -22.14 -17.13
N ALA A 189 -2.48 -23.11 -16.46
CA ALA A 189 -1.03 -23.15 -16.31
C ALA A 189 -0.33 -23.12 -17.68
N GLY A 190 0.79 -22.40 -17.74
CA GLY A 190 1.56 -22.28 -18.98
C GLY A 190 3.01 -21.90 -18.73
N ASN A 191 3.77 -21.89 -19.82
CA ASN A 191 5.19 -21.60 -19.84
C ASN A 191 5.48 -20.63 -20.98
N PHE A 192 5.75 -19.38 -20.63
CA PHE A 192 6.31 -18.39 -21.53
C PHE A 192 7.82 -18.48 -21.45
N HIS A 193 8.51 -18.73 -22.55
CA HIS A 193 9.96 -18.84 -22.53
C HIS A 193 10.61 -18.09 -23.68
N ILE A 194 11.82 -17.63 -23.39
CA ILE A 194 12.67 -16.88 -24.29
C ILE A 194 13.99 -17.64 -24.36
N THR A 195 14.36 -18.14 -25.53
CA THR A 195 15.55 -18.98 -25.72
C THR A 195 16.32 -18.54 -26.96
N ALA A 196 17.53 -19.09 -27.11
CA ALA A 196 18.39 -18.80 -28.25
C ALA A 196 17.90 -19.53 -29.51
N GLY A 197 17.82 -18.78 -30.62
CA GLY A 197 17.31 -19.24 -31.90
C GLY A 197 15.82 -18.94 -32.08
N LYS A 198 15.44 -18.62 -33.32
CA LYS A 198 14.03 -18.45 -33.69
C LYS A 198 13.27 -19.77 -33.46
N SER A 199 12.09 -19.67 -32.86
CA SER A 199 11.18 -20.81 -32.70
C SER A 199 10.66 -21.24 -34.06
N LEU A 200 10.90 -22.50 -34.43
CA LEU A 200 10.25 -23.15 -35.55
C LEU A 200 9.18 -24.09 -34.99
N GLN A 201 7.92 -23.86 -35.37
CA GLN A 201 6.81 -24.67 -34.89
C GLN A 201 6.70 -25.99 -35.67
N LEU A 202 6.49 -27.07 -34.93
CA LEU A 202 6.18 -28.40 -35.45
C LEU A 202 4.77 -28.82 -34.96
N PRO A 203 4.14 -29.84 -35.56
CA PRO A 203 2.81 -30.31 -35.15
C PRO A 203 2.69 -30.82 -33.69
N ARG A 204 3.80 -30.99 -32.98
CA ARG A 204 3.87 -31.45 -31.58
C ARG A 204 4.90 -30.65 -30.76
N GLY A 205 4.75 -29.33 -30.73
CA GLY A 205 5.63 -28.40 -30.01
C GLY A 205 6.49 -27.55 -30.93
N HIS A 206 7.58 -26.99 -30.42
CA HIS A 206 8.48 -26.12 -31.18
C HIS A 206 9.94 -26.47 -30.90
N ILE A 207 10.80 -26.22 -31.88
CA ILE A 207 12.25 -26.34 -31.74
C ILE A 207 12.87 -24.95 -31.91
N HIS A 208 13.97 -24.70 -31.20
CA HIS A 208 14.78 -23.52 -31.43
C HIS A 208 16.01 -23.94 -32.23
N ILE A 209 16.22 -23.31 -33.38
CA ILE A 209 17.36 -23.62 -34.25
C ILE A 209 18.51 -22.69 -33.87
N ASN A 210 19.53 -23.26 -33.22
CA ASN A 210 20.74 -22.56 -32.80
C ASN A 210 22.00 -22.98 -33.59
N ALA A 211 21.81 -23.60 -34.77
CA ALA A 211 22.86 -24.28 -35.54
C ALA A 211 24.05 -23.38 -35.97
N PHE A 212 23.92 -22.05 -35.88
CA PHE A 212 24.95 -21.08 -36.26
C PHE A 212 25.47 -20.24 -35.07
N MET A 213 25.12 -20.58 -33.83
CA MET A 213 25.52 -19.83 -32.64
C MET A 213 26.72 -20.48 -31.95
N SER A 214 27.74 -19.68 -31.65
CA SER A 214 28.89 -20.05 -30.85
C SER A 214 28.60 -19.87 -29.35
N GLU A 215 29.42 -20.47 -28.48
CA GLU A 215 29.25 -20.33 -27.03
C GLU A 215 29.34 -18.87 -26.53
N ARG A 216 29.97 -17.98 -27.31
CA ARG A 216 30.13 -16.56 -26.98
C ARG A 216 28.91 -15.71 -27.30
N ASP A 217 27.98 -16.25 -28.10
CA ASP A 217 26.78 -15.52 -28.54
C ASP A 217 25.64 -15.61 -27.51
N TYR A 218 25.78 -16.47 -26.50
CA TYR A 218 24.80 -16.61 -25.42
C TYR A 218 25.03 -15.54 -24.35
N ASN A 219 24.01 -14.71 -24.11
CA ASN A 219 23.99 -13.78 -22.99
C ASN A 219 22.55 -13.52 -22.53
N PHE A 220 22.07 -14.36 -21.60
CA PHE A 220 20.73 -14.21 -21.00
C PHE A 220 20.67 -13.19 -19.85
N SER A 221 21.61 -12.22 -19.81
CA SER A 221 21.41 -11.04 -18.97
C SER A 221 20.16 -10.32 -19.43
N HIS A 222 19.28 -9.96 -18.50
CA HIS A 222 17.97 -9.45 -18.87
C HIS A 222 17.44 -8.48 -17.83
N ARG A 223 16.50 -7.65 -18.28
CA ARG A 223 15.81 -6.64 -17.50
C ARG A 223 14.32 -6.75 -17.75
N ILE A 224 13.54 -6.76 -16.68
CA ILE A 224 12.08 -6.87 -16.75
C ILE A 224 11.49 -5.49 -16.48
N ASN A 225 11.04 -4.81 -17.54
CA ASN A 225 10.40 -3.50 -17.41
C ASN A 225 8.94 -3.65 -16.98
N LYS A 226 8.21 -4.59 -17.59
CA LYS A 226 6.80 -4.87 -17.31
C LYS A 226 6.53 -6.36 -17.38
N PHE A 227 5.87 -6.89 -16.36
CA PHE A 227 5.37 -8.27 -16.38
C PHE A 227 4.14 -8.34 -15.48
N SER A 228 2.96 -8.32 -16.10
CA SER A 228 1.69 -8.25 -15.38
C SER A 228 0.60 -9.09 -16.03
N PHE A 229 -0.44 -9.37 -15.25
CA PHE A 229 -1.58 -10.17 -15.66
C PHE A 229 -2.87 -9.34 -15.54
N GLY A 230 -3.73 -9.40 -16.56
CA GLY A 230 -4.96 -8.64 -16.66
C GLY A 230 -4.76 -7.17 -17.00
N ASP A 231 -5.78 -6.38 -16.70
CA ASP A 231 -5.75 -4.93 -16.89
C ASP A 231 -5.13 -4.22 -15.68
N PRO A 232 -4.47 -3.06 -15.90
CA PRO A 232 -3.84 -2.32 -14.82
C PRO A 232 -4.87 -1.81 -13.82
N SER A 233 -4.65 -2.08 -12.54
CA SER A 233 -5.47 -1.61 -11.43
C SER A 233 -4.60 -0.91 -10.39
N HIS A 234 -5.19 0.06 -9.69
CA HIS A 234 -4.52 0.77 -8.61
C HIS A 234 -4.30 -0.17 -7.42
N GLY A 235 -3.22 0.02 -6.66
CA GLY A 235 -2.95 -0.74 -5.43
C GLY A 235 -2.33 -2.12 -5.65
N ILE A 236 -2.10 -2.54 -6.89
CA ILE A 236 -1.40 -3.78 -7.23
C ILE A 236 0.05 -3.49 -7.58
N VAL A 237 0.93 -4.33 -7.03
CA VAL A 237 2.38 -4.27 -7.24
C VAL A 237 2.77 -5.56 -7.91
N HIS A 238 3.52 -5.46 -9.01
CA HIS A 238 3.99 -6.61 -9.77
C HIS A 238 5.44 -6.92 -9.37
N PRO A 239 5.71 -8.05 -8.70
CA PRO A 239 7.02 -8.31 -8.13
C PRO A 239 8.18 -8.28 -9.12
N LEU A 240 8.01 -8.75 -10.36
CA LEU A 240 9.12 -8.85 -11.32
C LEU A 240 9.50 -7.51 -11.97
N GLU A 241 8.69 -6.47 -11.84
CA GLU A 241 8.98 -5.22 -12.54
C GLU A 241 10.17 -4.48 -11.90
N GLY A 242 11.12 -4.01 -12.70
CA GLY A 242 12.34 -3.38 -12.18
C GLY A 242 13.41 -4.37 -11.73
N ASP A 243 13.20 -5.69 -11.89
CA ASP A 243 14.26 -6.67 -11.70
C ASP A 243 15.22 -6.64 -12.91
N GLU A 244 16.52 -6.61 -12.61
CA GLU A 244 17.61 -6.70 -13.57
C GLU A 244 18.59 -7.77 -13.11
N VAL A 245 18.90 -8.71 -14.01
CA VAL A 245 19.77 -9.84 -13.73
C VAL A 245 20.90 -9.86 -14.74
N ILE A 246 22.12 -9.70 -14.24
CA ILE A 246 23.34 -9.82 -15.03
C ILE A 246 23.87 -11.25 -14.88
N SER A 247 24.06 -11.92 -16.00
CA SER A 247 24.50 -13.31 -16.01
C SER A 247 26.02 -13.43 -15.93
N SER A 248 26.53 -14.19 -14.95
CA SER A 248 27.96 -14.53 -14.88
C SER A 248 28.39 -15.52 -15.96
N PHE A 249 27.46 -16.34 -16.46
CA PHE A 249 27.71 -17.36 -17.48
C PHE A 249 26.70 -17.19 -18.61
N GLY A 250 27.17 -17.00 -19.85
CA GLY A 250 26.30 -16.78 -21.01
C GLY A 250 25.21 -17.82 -21.19
N ARG A 251 25.53 -19.10 -20.95
CA ARG A 251 24.60 -20.24 -20.99
C ARG A 251 23.94 -20.48 -19.63
N THR A 252 23.14 -19.54 -19.14
CA THR A 252 22.37 -19.74 -17.90
C THR A 252 20.90 -19.97 -18.20
N LEU A 253 20.29 -20.92 -17.48
CA LEU A 253 18.86 -21.17 -17.43
C LEU A 253 18.26 -20.41 -16.24
N TYR A 254 17.34 -19.49 -16.50
CA TYR A 254 16.57 -18.77 -15.49
C TYR A 254 15.13 -19.28 -15.48
N ASN A 255 14.69 -19.86 -14.37
CA ASN A 255 13.30 -20.24 -14.15
C ASN A 255 12.63 -19.27 -13.18
N TYR A 256 11.53 -18.68 -13.62
CA TYR A 256 10.60 -17.90 -12.82
C TYR A 256 9.34 -18.73 -12.61
N PHE A 257 9.11 -19.17 -11.37
CA PHE A 257 7.89 -19.86 -10.98
C PHE A 257 6.91 -18.82 -10.44
N ILE A 258 5.79 -18.65 -11.13
CA ILE A 258 4.83 -17.59 -10.90
C ILE A 258 3.49 -18.21 -10.49
N GLU A 259 2.98 -17.78 -9.34
CA GLU A 259 1.64 -18.17 -8.87
C GLU A 259 0.70 -16.97 -9.07
N VAL A 260 -0.27 -17.10 -9.97
CA VAL A 260 -1.20 -16.04 -10.37
C VAL A 260 -2.51 -16.17 -9.59
N VAL A 261 -2.95 -15.09 -8.95
CA VAL A 261 -4.16 -15.03 -8.13
C VAL A 261 -5.15 -14.02 -8.73
N PRO A 262 -6.31 -14.48 -9.24
CA PRO A 262 -7.39 -13.62 -9.70
C PRO A 262 -7.85 -12.66 -8.61
N THR A 263 -7.95 -11.38 -8.93
CA THR A 263 -8.30 -10.30 -7.99
C THR A 263 -9.37 -9.39 -8.58
N ASP A 264 -10.54 -9.35 -7.92
CA ASP A 264 -11.64 -8.47 -8.29
C ASP A 264 -11.57 -7.20 -7.43
N VAL A 265 -11.34 -6.06 -8.07
CA VAL A 265 -11.21 -4.76 -7.39
C VAL A 265 -12.49 -3.97 -7.54
N ASN A 266 -13.23 -3.87 -6.44
CA ASN A 266 -14.50 -3.15 -6.38
C ASN A 266 -14.33 -1.89 -5.52
N THR A 267 -14.16 -0.76 -6.20
CA THR A 267 -14.14 0.58 -5.59
C THR A 267 -15.50 1.25 -5.72
N PHE A 268 -15.69 2.40 -5.07
CA PHE A 268 -16.95 3.15 -5.20
C PHE A 268 -17.23 3.67 -6.62
N LEU A 269 -16.20 3.80 -7.47
CA LEU A 269 -16.32 4.40 -8.81
C LEU A 269 -16.10 3.38 -9.95
N SER A 270 -15.33 2.33 -9.71
CA SER A 270 -14.92 1.36 -10.72
C SER A 270 -14.88 -0.06 -10.16
N SER A 271 -15.24 -1.02 -11.01
CA SER A 271 -15.08 -2.45 -10.81
C SER A 271 -14.14 -2.97 -11.89
N THR A 272 -13.00 -3.55 -11.51
CA THR A 272 -12.00 -4.03 -12.47
C THR A 272 -11.48 -5.39 -12.04
N ASN A 273 -11.42 -6.32 -12.99
CA ASN A 273 -10.85 -7.65 -12.78
C ASN A 273 -9.38 -7.60 -13.19
N THR A 274 -8.51 -8.06 -12.31
CA THR A 274 -7.07 -7.97 -12.47
C THR A 274 -6.44 -9.16 -11.74
N TYR A 275 -5.12 -9.27 -11.78
CA TYR A 275 -4.43 -10.43 -11.23
C TYR A 275 -3.21 -9.98 -10.44
N GLN A 276 -3.04 -10.59 -9.29
CA GLN A 276 -1.83 -10.48 -8.49
C GLN A 276 -0.98 -11.72 -8.71
N TYR A 277 0.32 -11.66 -8.45
CA TYR A 277 1.13 -12.85 -8.50
C TYR A 277 2.27 -12.80 -7.50
N SER A 278 2.75 -13.98 -7.13
CA SER A 278 4.02 -14.15 -6.41
C SER A 278 5.02 -14.86 -7.32
N VAL A 279 6.31 -14.67 -7.07
CA VAL A 279 7.36 -15.23 -7.92
C VAL A 279 8.50 -15.83 -7.11
N LYS A 280 9.04 -16.94 -7.62
CA LYS A 280 10.30 -17.54 -7.18
C LYS A 280 11.24 -17.68 -8.37
N ALA A 281 12.43 -17.10 -8.29
CA ALA A 281 13.44 -17.17 -9.34
C ALA A 281 14.52 -18.20 -8.99
N LEU A 282 14.99 -18.96 -9.98
CA LEU A 282 16.10 -19.90 -9.88
C LEU A 282 17.01 -19.77 -11.10
N ALA A 283 18.30 -19.52 -10.87
CA ALA A 283 19.32 -19.50 -11.91
C ALA A 283 20.15 -20.79 -11.86
N ARG A 284 20.37 -21.43 -13.01
CA ARG A 284 21.22 -22.62 -13.16
C ARG A 284 22.13 -22.49 -14.38
N PRO A 285 23.46 -22.49 -14.23
CA PRO A 285 24.36 -22.51 -15.37
C PRO A 285 24.30 -23.87 -16.09
N ILE A 286 24.28 -23.82 -17.42
CA ILE A 286 24.27 -24.98 -18.31
C ILE A 286 25.70 -25.22 -18.81
N ASP A 287 26.17 -26.44 -18.57
CA ASP A 287 27.52 -26.88 -18.89
C ASP A 287 27.45 -28.39 -19.19
N HIS A 288 27.42 -28.73 -20.47
CA HIS A 288 27.27 -30.11 -20.92
C HIS A 288 28.47 -30.97 -20.53
N ASP A 289 29.67 -30.39 -20.45
CA ASP A 289 30.91 -31.11 -20.10
C ASP A 289 30.93 -31.49 -18.62
N LYS A 290 30.26 -30.70 -17.77
CA LYS A 290 30.08 -30.99 -16.34
C LYS A 290 28.77 -31.73 -16.02
N GLY A 291 28.07 -32.25 -17.03
CA GLY A 291 26.82 -32.99 -16.87
C GLY A 291 25.59 -32.13 -16.56
N SER A 292 25.68 -30.81 -16.65
CA SER A 292 24.55 -29.88 -16.52
C SER A 292 23.88 -29.70 -17.88
N HIS A 293 23.04 -30.66 -18.26
CA HIS A 293 22.24 -30.58 -19.49
C HIS A 293 21.01 -29.68 -19.30
N GLY A 294 20.58 -29.05 -20.39
CA GLY A 294 19.41 -28.17 -20.45
C GLY A 294 19.50 -27.21 -21.61
N ILE A 295 18.41 -26.51 -21.88
CA ILE A 295 18.38 -25.41 -22.86
C ILE A 295 18.55 -24.12 -22.06
N PRO A 296 19.59 -23.31 -22.31
CA PRO A 296 19.73 -22.03 -21.64
C PRO A 296 18.67 -21.04 -22.15
N GLY A 297 18.22 -20.14 -21.29
CA GLY A 297 17.09 -19.25 -21.61
C GLY A 297 16.36 -18.74 -20.37
N LEU A 298 15.31 -17.96 -20.61
CA LEU A 298 14.39 -17.44 -19.61
C LEU A 298 13.08 -18.22 -19.70
N PHE A 299 12.59 -18.73 -18.58
CA PHE A 299 11.37 -19.54 -18.52
C PHE A 299 10.45 -19.00 -17.42
N PHE A 300 9.32 -18.45 -17.81
CA PHE A 300 8.26 -17.93 -16.97
C PHE A 300 7.14 -18.96 -16.90
N LYS A 301 7.23 -19.82 -15.89
CA LYS A 301 6.25 -20.88 -15.62
C LYS A 301 5.20 -20.31 -14.69
N TYR A 302 3.99 -20.14 -15.18
CA TYR A 302 2.90 -19.58 -14.40
C TYR A 302 1.80 -20.62 -14.16
N ASP A 303 1.24 -20.60 -12.96
CA ASP A 303 0.07 -21.40 -12.59
C ASP A 303 -1.00 -20.48 -12.00
N VAL A 304 -2.27 -20.82 -12.20
CA VAL A 304 -3.41 -20.01 -11.74
C VAL A 304 -3.96 -20.64 -10.46
N SER A 305 -4.01 -19.85 -9.39
CA SER A 305 -4.52 -20.26 -8.11
C SER A 305 -6.02 -20.53 -8.15
N ALA A 306 -6.47 -21.58 -7.44
CA ALA A 306 -7.89 -21.88 -7.24
C ALA A 306 -8.60 -20.90 -6.30
N LEU A 307 -7.88 -19.93 -5.74
CA LEU A 307 -8.40 -18.88 -4.87
C LEU A 307 -8.48 -17.56 -5.63
N ARG A 308 -9.57 -16.83 -5.39
CA ARG A 308 -9.83 -15.49 -5.89
C ARG A 308 -9.89 -14.51 -4.73
N VAL A 309 -9.34 -13.31 -4.92
CA VAL A 309 -9.34 -12.24 -3.93
C VAL A 309 -10.33 -11.17 -4.37
N THR A 310 -11.37 -10.92 -3.59
CA THR A 310 -12.25 -9.76 -3.80
C THR A 310 -11.82 -8.64 -2.87
N VAL A 311 -11.39 -7.52 -3.44
CA VAL A 311 -11.06 -6.27 -2.73
C VAL A 311 -12.29 -5.37 -2.79
N LYS A 312 -12.93 -5.15 -1.63
CA LYS A 312 -14.09 -4.24 -1.54
C LYS A 312 -13.72 -3.00 -0.74
N GLN A 313 -14.03 -1.84 -1.31
CA GLN A 313 -13.98 -0.56 -0.59
C GLN A 313 -15.28 -0.40 0.22
N GLU A 314 -15.17 -0.42 1.55
CA GLU A 314 -16.31 -0.25 2.45
C GLU A 314 -16.18 1.04 3.27
N ARG A 315 -17.33 1.59 3.65
CA ARG A 315 -17.46 2.68 4.63
C ARG A 315 -18.52 2.30 5.65
N ASP A 316 -18.33 2.77 6.88
CA ASP A 316 -19.35 2.64 7.90
C ASP A 316 -20.60 3.41 7.48
N HIS A 317 -21.78 2.89 7.81
CA HIS A 317 -23.03 3.58 7.55
C HIS A 317 -23.23 4.72 8.54
N LEU A 318 -23.98 5.75 8.13
CA LEU A 318 -24.23 6.95 8.94
C LEU A 318 -24.81 6.63 10.33
N GLY A 319 -25.64 5.60 10.45
CA GLY A 319 -26.23 5.17 11.73
C GLY A 319 -25.19 4.73 12.76
N VAL A 320 -24.23 3.89 12.38
CA VAL A 320 -23.13 3.46 13.27
C VAL A 320 -22.25 4.64 13.65
N PHE A 321 -21.97 5.55 12.71
CA PHE A 321 -21.22 6.77 13.01
C PHE A 321 -21.91 7.66 14.05
N LEU A 322 -23.20 7.94 13.88
CA LEU A 322 -23.98 8.73 14.85
C LEU A 322 -24.03 8.05 16.22
N ALA A 323 -24.22 6.73 16.27
CA ALA A 323 -24.22 5.97 17.52
C ALA A 323 -22.86 6.08 18.25
N ARG A 324 -21.74 6.04 17.51
CA ARG A 324 -20.40 6.24 18.08
C ARG A 324 -20.19 7.66 18.60
N LEU A 325 -20.62 8.70 17.87
CA LEU A 325 -20.55 10.08 18.35
C LEU A 325 -21.34 10.27 19.66
N CYS A 326 -22.57 9.75 19.74
CA CYS A 326 -23.36 9.79 20.97
C CYS A 326 -22.67 9.07 22.12
N SER A 327 -22.05 7.91 21.84
CA SER A 327 -21.30 7.13 22.84
C SER A 327 -20.06 7.87 23.35
N ILE A 328 -19.33 8.59 22.49
CA ILE A 328 -18.17 9.41 22.87
C ILE A 328 -18.60 10.54 23.81
N VAL A 329 -19.61 11.32 23.42
CA VAL A 329 -20.10 12.46 24.22
C VAL A 329 -20.65 11.98 25.57
N GLY A 330 -21.48 10.93 25.56
CA GLY A 330 -22.04 10.34 26.78
C GLY A 330 -20.98 9.73 27.70
N GLY A 331 -20.01 9.00 27.13
CA GLY A 331 -18.94 8.36 27.89
C GLY A 331 -18.04 9.37 28.62
N VAL A 332 -17.60 10.43 27.93
CA VAL A 332 -16.76 11.47 28.56
C VAL A 332 -17.53 12.23 29.63
N TYR A 333 -18.81 12.53 29.40
CA TYR A 333 -19.65 13.20 30.40
C TYR A 333 -19.74 12.39 31.70
N VAL A 334 -20.06 11.09 31.61
CA VAL A 334 -20.16 10.20 32.79
C VAL A 334 -18.80 10.07 33.51
N CYS A 335 -17.70 9.91 32.76
CA CYS A 335 -16.36 9.79 33.35
C CYS A 335 -15.92 11.06 34.08
N SER A 336 -16.14 12.24 33.48
CA SER A 336 -15.80 13.53 34.09
C SER A 336 -16.56 13.76 35.39
N GLY A 337 -17.85 13.41 35.43
CA GLY A 337 -18.68 13.52 36.62
C GLY A 337 -18.18 12.61 37.76
N ARG A 338 -17.83 11.35 37.45
CA ARG A 338 -17.29 10.42 38.45
C ARG A 338 -15.93 10.86 38.98
N GLN A 339 -15.05 11.38 38.13
CA GLN A 339 -13.75 11.91 38.52
C GLN A 339 -13.88 13.14 39.43
N TYR A 340 -14.79 14.05 39.10
CA TYR A 340 -15.09 15.22 39.93
C TYR A 340 -15.59 14.81 41.33
N ILE A 341 -16.54 13.88 41.40
CA ILE A 341 -17.07 13.37 42.68
C ILE A 341 -15.95 12.70 43.50
N PHE A 342 -15.13 11.87 42.86
CA PHE A 342 -14.02 11.19 43.54
C PHE A 342 -12.98 12.18 44.11
N ILE A 343 -12.60 13.19 43.34
CA ILE A 343 -11.67 14.24 43.78
C ILE A 343 -12.27 15.05 44.92
N THR A 344 -13.57 15.35 44.85
CA THR A 344 -14.28 16.07 45.93
C THR A 344 -14.30 15.25 47.22
N ILE A 345 -14.59 13.95 47.15
CA ILE A 345 -14.57 13.04 48.31
C ILE A 345 -13.15 12.95 48.90
N MET A 346 -12.13 12.82 48.06
CA MET A 346 -10.73 12.76 48.51
C MET A 346 -10.26 14.09 49.12
N SER A 347 -10.65 15.23 48.53
CA SER A 347 -10.37 16.56 49.07
C SER A 347 -11.04 16.77 50.42
N GLN A 348 -12.31 16.37 50.57
CA GLN A 348 -12.96 16.41 51.89
C GLN A 348 -12.29 15.47 52.89
N LYS A 349 -11.93 14.25 52.50
CA LYS A 349 -11.23 13.30 53.38
C LYS A 349 -9.85 13.80 53.84
N HIS A 350 -9.12 14.51 52.97
CA HIS A 350 -7.85 15.15 53.33
C HIS A 350 -8.07 16.32 54.29
N ASN A 351 -9.05 17.19 54.00
CA ASN A 351 -9.36 18.34 54.84
C ASN A 351 -9.87 17.92 56.24
N TYR A 352 -10.65 16.83 56.33
CA TYR A 352 -11.05 16.22 57.60
C TYR A 352 -9.86 15.63 58.36
N ARG A 353 -8.87 15.03 57.67
CA ARG A 353 -7.63 14.56 58.30
C ARG A 353 -6.82 15.72 58.88
N ASP A 354 -6.65 16.81 58.13
CA ASP A 354 -5.91 17.99 58.59
C ASP A 354 -6.61 18.67 59.79
N LEU A 355 -7.94 18.82 59.77
CA LEU A 355 -8.72 19.33 60.90
C LEU A 355 -8.65 18.43 62.14
N SER A 356 -8.59 17.10 61.95
CA SER A 356 -8.42 16.17 63.07
C SER A 356 -7.01 16.23 63.68
N ILE A 357 -5.97 16.45 62.88
CA ILE A 357 -4.59 16.63 63.36
C ILE A 357 -4.48 17.96 64.14
N VAL A 358 -5.01 19.06 63.62
CA VAL A 358 -5.02 20.37 64.30
C VAL A 358 -5.81 20.33 65.62
N LYS A 359 -6.91 19.59 65.69
CA LYS A 359 -7.67 19.39 66.96
C LYS A 359 -6.90 18.58 67.98
N ILE A 360 -6.13 17.57 67.57
CA ILE A 360 -5.30 16.76 68.47
C ILE A 360 -4.15 17.62 69.03
N ASP A 361 -3.47 18.40 68.18
CA ASP A 361 -2.39 19.31 68.62
C ASP A 361 -2.90 20.42 69.56
N SER A 362 -4.12 20.93 69.32
CA SER A 362 -4.78 21.90 70.20
C SER A 362 -5.14 21.31 71.57
N ILE A 363 -5.53 20.04 71.65
CA ILE A 363 -5.87 19.38 72.92
C ILE A 363 -4.59 19.06 73.71
N ASP A 364 -3.52 18.62 73.04
CA ASP A 364 -2.22 18.39 73.68
C ASP A 364 -1.58 19.67 74.22
N SER A 365 -1.82 20.83 73.61
CA SER A 365 -1.38 22.12 74.13
C SER A 365 -2.12 22.56 75.41
N TYR A 366 -3.38 22.14 75.57
CA TYR A 366 -4.21 22.45 76.74
C TYR A 366 -3.94 21.52 77.93
N LEU A 367 -3.38 20.33 77.69
CA LEU A 367 -2.99 19.36 78.73
C LEU A 367 -1.55 19.55 79.25
N LYS A 368 -0.79 20.49 78.69
CA LYS A 368 0.59 20.83 79.08
C LYS A 368 0.73 22.15 79.87
N GLN A 369 -0.38 22.81 80.21
CA GLN A 369 -0.46 23.86 81.25
C GLN A 369 -1.06 23.26 82.51
#